data_AF-A0A6P8W6Z5-F1
#
_entry.id   AF-A0A6P8W6Z5-F1
#
_cell.length_a   1.000
_cell.length_b   1.000
_cell.length_c   1.000
_cell.angle_alpha   90.00
_cell.angle_beta   90.00
_cell.angle_gamma   90.00
#
_symmetry.space_group_name_H-M   'P 1'
#
loop_
_entity.id
_entity.type
_entity.pdbx_description
1 polymer ?
#
loop_
_entity_poly.entity_id
_entity_poly.type
_entity_poly.pdbx_seq_one_letter_code
_entity_poly.pdbx_strand_id
1 'polypeptide(L)'
;MCSIGEDDFGDEGATHAMPTGSTATGTVLGTGICNKCGVNSNELYKLNFRAAECQDCFLNYARHKFRAALGAAKLLPRNAEVLLHIDGSAESLVLLDMLHFAQTQNTFKRLHCNAQVIYVDINDPACDPLPSLLALQIRYAPFQFYIVQLGADPSNVRLLHDYIVTSEIAGSKQLRSLTAHQDYEQQQRKALIGAVAAQLQCSHIFEPSISTTLAAQLLTSVALGRGGSVALDVALLDDRLPDGVKLLRPLKDLNEQEVQFYVHAKLLEPFGSGNQESSSHASLQNLTRAFVDNLQQNYASTVSTVFRTGDKMAINQQTKDETLSTCKLCKSVLDSGLSDTLLAIEYSRAVSEMSAALQLKNNVAELEQSAAMRLKSSDELCHACRNIKSELNSDSLLTLF
;
A
#
# COMPACT_ATOMS: atom_id res chain seq x y z
N MET A 1 -22.54 -40.61 -10.91
CA MET A 1 -23.80 -39.85 -10.95
C MET A 1 -24.04 -39.31 -9.55
N CYS A 2 -23.60 -38.08 -9.28
CA CYS A 2 -23.87 -37.39 -8.02
C CYS A 2 -24.95 -36.35 -8.32
N SER A 3 -26.12 -36.52 -7.72
CA SER A 3 -27.25 -35.62 -7.83
C SER A 3 -26.91 -34.28 -7.18
N ILE A 4 -27.01 -33.21 -7.96
CA ILE A 4 -27.06 -31.83 -7.45
C ILE A 4 -28.43 -31.71 -6.79
N GLY A 5 -28.46 -31.61 -5.46
CA GLY A 5 -29.63 -31.14 -4.74
C GLY A 5 -29.82 -29.68 -5.12
N GLU A 6 -30.96 -29.36 -5.72
CA GLU A 6 -31.44 -28.00 -5.88
C GLU A 6 -31.85 -27.52 -4.48
N ASP A 7 -30.86 -27.05 -3.71
CA ASP A 7 -31.14 -26.25 -2.52
C ASP A 7 -31.62 -24.89 -3.01
N ASP A 8 -32.95 -24.73 -2.96
CA ASP A 8 -33.71 -23.52 -3.16
C ASP A 8 -33.16 -22.44 -2.21
N PHE A 9 -32.22 -21.63 -2.70
CA PHE A 9 -31.73 -20.44 -2.00
C PHE A 9 -32.88 -19.44 -1.98
N GLY A 10 -33.75 -19.58 -0.97
CA GLY A 10 -34.80 -18.63 -0.67
C GLY A 10 -34.25 -17.21 -0.63
N ASP A 11 -35.00 -16.32 -1.26
CA ASP A 11 -34.80 -14.87 -1.38
C ASP A 11 -34.89 -14.16 -0.01
N GLU A 12 -33.97 -14.51 0.88
CA GLU A 12 -33.72 -13.81 2.14
C GLU A 12 -32.31 -13.19 2.15
N GLY A 13 -31.88 -12.66 1.01
CA GLY A 13 -30.57 -12.01 0.83
C GLY A 13 -30.30 -10.80 1.73
N ALA A 14 -31.24 -10.42 2.59
CA ALA A 14 -31.14 -9.31 3.53
C ALA A 14 -31.32 -9.70 5.02
N THR A 15 -31.73 -10.93 5.38
CA THR A 15 -31.99 -11.29 6.80
C THR A 15 -30.71 -11.58 7.59
N HIS A 16 -29.58 -11.76 6.91
CA HIS A 16 -28.24 -11.79 7.49
C HIS A 16 -27.48 -10.46 7.33
N ALA A 17 -28.16 -9.36 6.98
CA ALA A 17 -27.52 -8.05 6.94
C ALA A 17 -26.89 -7.73 8.30
N MET A 18 -25.60 -7.40 8.29
CA MET A 18 -24.93 -7.01 9.52
C MET A 18 -25.66 -5.82 10.14
N PRO A 19 -26.02 -5.87 11.43
CA PRO A 19 -26.64 -4.74 12.11
C PRO A 19 -25.70 -3.55 12.01
N THR A 20 -26.23 -2.40 11.58
CA THR A 20 -25.45 -1.16 11.45
C THR A 20 -24.87 -0.78 12.82
N GLY A 21 -23.57 -1.00 12.96
CA GLY A 21 -22.86 -0.81 14.21
C GLY A 21 -22.42 0.64 14.37
N SER A 22 -23.27 1.44 14.99
CA SER A 22 -23.00 2.71 15.69
C SER A 22 -22.16 3.79 14.99
N THR A 23 -22.78 4.96 14.87
CA THR A 23 -22.23 6.24 14.42
C THR A 23 -21.01 6.72 15.22
N ALA A 24 -20.15 7.43 14.47
CA ALA A 24 -19.10 8.38 14.82
C ALA A 24 -17.82 7.83 15.46
N THR A 25 -16.75 7.82 14.64
CA THR A 25 -15.37 8.18 15.01
C THR A 25 -15.29 8.75 16.41
N GLY A 26 -14.77 7.98 17.37
CA GLY A 26 -14.74 8.44 18.76
C GLY A 26 -14.04 9.79 18.91
N THR A 27 -14.36 10.46 19.99
CA THR A 27 -14.16 11.90 20.16
C THR A 27 -12.99 12.22 21.07
N VAL A 28 -12.38 13.39 20.84
CA VAL A 28 -11.61 14.08 21.86
C VAL A 28 -12.63 14.72 22.80
N LEU A 29 -12.69 14.23 24.03
CA LEU A 29 -13.53 14.74 25.10
C LEU A 29 -12.79 15.87 25.83
N GLY A 30 -13.55 16.76 26.45
CA GLY A 30 -13.01 17.83 27.28
C GLY A 30 -12.36 17.35 28.59
N THR A 31 -12.27 18.25 29.56
CA THR A 31 -11.53 18.02 30.80
C THR A 31 -12.06 16.82 31.60
N GLY A 32 -11.17 15.97 32.10
CA GLY A 32 -11.56 14.86 32.96
C GLY A 32 -10.41 13.99 33.45
N ILE A 33 -10.74 13.01 34.28
CA ILE A 33 -9.76 12.08 34.88
C ILE A 33 -9.43 10.96 33.89
N CYS A 34 -8.14 10.74 33.65
CA CYS A 34 -7.68 9.64 32.82
C CYS A 34 -7.96 8.27 33.47
N ASN A 35 -8.63 7.38 32.75
CA ASN A 35 -8.94 6.03 33.26
C ASN A 35 -7.70 5.14 33.48
N LYS A 36 -6.55 5.46 32.87
CA LYS A 36 -5.34 4.63 32.95
C LYS A 36 -4.37 5.10 34.03
N CYS A 37 -4.11 6.40 34.13
CA CYS A 37 -3.16 6.95 35.11
C CYS A 37 -3.83 7.69 36.28
N GLY A 38 -5.14 7.94 36.23
CA GLY A 38 -5.87 8.66 37.27
C GLY A 38 -5.60 10.17 37.34
N VAL A 39 -4.79 10.71 36.43
CA VAL A 39 -4.45 12.15 36.40
C VAL A 39 -5.54 12.93 35.68
N ASN A 40 -5.88 14.11 36.21
CA ASN A 40 -6.80 15.04 35.55
C ASN A 40 -6.13 15.65 34.31
N SER A 41 -6.81 15.63 33.18
CA SER A 41 -6.31 16.07 31.88
C SER A 41 -7.30 17.06 31.26
N ASN A 42 -6.79 18.03 30.51
CA ASN A 42 -7.63 18.98 29.79
C ASN A 42 -8.33 18.33 28.59
N GLU A 43 -7.70 17.32 28.02
CA GLU A 43 -8.20 16.56 26.88
C GLU A 43 -8.16 15.07 27.18
N LEU A 44 -9.21 14.35 26.79
CA LEU A 44 -9.30 12.91 26.90
C LEU A 44 -9.60 12.29 25.53
N TYR A 45 -8.82 11.29 25.16
CA TYR A 45 -8.89 10.58 23.89
C TYR A 45 -9.74 9.33 24.08
N LYS A 46 -10.92 9.28 23.45
CA LYS A 46 -11.87 8.17 23.55
C LYS A 46 -11.89 7.35 22.25
N LEU A 47 -11.07 6.29 22.21
CA LEU A 47 -11.10 5.31 21.13
C LEU A 47 -12.34 4.41 21.23
N ASN A 48 -12.79 3.89 20.09
CA ASN A 48 -13.88 2.92 20.04
C ASN A 48 -13.53 1.69 20.89
N PHE A 49 -14.51 1.20 21.66
CA PHE A 49 -14.37 0.05 22.57
C PHE A 49 -13.27 0.17 23.65
N ARG A 50 -12.73 1.37 23.91
CA ARG A 50 -11.73 1.61 24.97
C ARG A 50 -12.16 2.73 25.91
N ALA A 51 -11.61 2.75 27.12
CA ALA A 51 -11.84 3.82 28.08
C ALA A 51 -11.19 5.14 27.59
N ALA A 52 -11.69 6.29 28.05
CA ALA A 52 -11.09 7.58 27.72
C ALA A 52 -9.74 7.74 28.46
N GLU A 53 -8.69 8.12 27.75
CA GLU A 53 -7.32 8.22 28.27
C GLU A 53 -6.75 9.63 28.07
N CYS A 54 -5.82 10.11 28.90
CA CYS A 54 -5.12 11.36 28.63
C CYS A 54 -4.18 11.21 27.41
N GLN A 55 -3.71 12.35 26.89
CA GLN A 55 -2.80 12.43 25.76
C GLN A 55 -1.59 11.47 25.89
N ASP A 56 -0.88 11.50 27.02
CA ASP A 56 0.30 10.64 27.23
C ASP A 56 -0.04 9.15 27.25
N CYS A 57 -1.15 8.77 27.89
CA CYS A 57 -1.58 7.39 27.96
C CYS A 57 -1.95 6.84 26.59
N PHE A 58 -2.66 7.65 25.80
CA PHE A 58 -3.02 7.35 24.42
C PHE A 58 -1.78 7.26 23.51
N LEU A 59 -0.88 8.25 23.55
CA LEU A 59 0.35 8.26 22.76
C LEU A 59 1.22 7.02 23.06
N ASN A 60 1.34 6.65 24.34
CA ASN A 60 2.06 5.44 24.75
C ASN A 60 1.40 4.17 24.20
N TYR A 61 0.07 4.12 24.16
CA TYR A 61 -0.64 3.01 23.55
C TYR A 61 -0.38 2.91 22.03
N ALA A 62 -0.53 4.01 21.29
CA ALA A 62 -0.33 4.01 19.84
C ALA A 62 1.11 3.64 19.47
N ARG A 63 2.09 4.22 20.18
CA ARG A 63 3.53 3.90 19.99
C ARG A 63 3.87 2.46 20.36
N HIS A 64 3.17 1.88 21.33
CA HIS A 64 3.36 0.47 21.67
C HIS A 64 3.00 -0.45 20.50
N LYS A 65 1.92 -0.16 19.75
CA LYS A 65 1.56 -0.93 18.54
C LYS A 65 2.68 -0.88 17.49
N PHE A 66 3.18 0.31 17.18
CA PHE A 66 4.34 0.49 16.29
C PHE A 66 5.55 -0.34 16.73
N ARG A 67 5.90 -0.30 18.02
CA ARG A 67 7.03 -1.08 18.55
C ARG A 67 6.77 -2.59 18.53
N ALA A 68 5.54 -3.01 18.81
CA ALA A 68 5.15 -4.41 18.79
C ALA A 68 5.26 -4.99 17.38
N ALA A 69 4.81 -4.25 16.36
CA ALA A 69 4.96 -4.65 14.96
C ALA A 69 6.44 -4.89 14.59
N LEU A 70 7.33 -3.94 14.94
CA LEU A 70 8.77 -4.10 14.68
C LEU A 70 9.42 -5.23 15.51
N GLY A 71 8.96 -5.44 16.75
CA GLY A 71 9.53 -6.42 17.68
C GLY A 71 9.12 -7.86 17.42
N ALA A 72 7.89 -8.10 16.96
CA ALA A 72 7.31 -9.44 16.82
C ALA A 72 8.11 -10.35 15.87
N ALA A 73 8.74 -9.79 14.84
CA ALA A 73 9.42 -10.55 13.81
C ALA A 73 10.96 -10.36 13.80
N LYS A 74 11.52 -9.64 14.78
CA LYS A 74 12.97 -9.30 14.86
C LYS A 74 13.54 -8.80 13.52
N LEU A 75 12.72 -8.10 12.74
CA LEU A 75 13.01 -7.77 11.36
C LEU A 75 14.04 -6.66 11.22
N LEU A 76 14.12 -5.79 12.21
CA LEU A 76 15.03 -4.65 12.22
C LEU A 76 16.26 -4.96 13.07
N PRO A 77 17.43 -5.22 12.46
CA PRO A 77 18.67 -5.43 13.21
C PRO A 77 19.13 -4.13 13.88
N ARG A 78 20.01 -4.25 14.88
CA ARG A 78 20.65 -3.07 15.48
C ARG A 78 21.49 -2.33 14.46
N ASN A 79 21.44 -1.01 14.52
CA ASN A 79 22.12 -0.08 13.61
C ASN A 79 21.72 -0.27 12.14
N ALA A 80 20.51 -0.77 11.88
CA ALA A 80 19.97 -0.78 10.53
C ALA A 80 19.86 0.65 9.98
N GLU A 81 20.27 0.84 8.74
CA GLU A 81 19.98 2.05 7.97
C GLU A 81 18.57 1.94 7.39
N VAL A 82 17.72 2.91 7.75
CA VAL A 82 16.29 2.95 7.43
C VAL A 82 16.00 4.18 6.57
N LEU A 83 15.38 3.97 5.41
CA LEU A 83 14.79 5.02 4.61
C LEU A 83 13.29 5.11 4.89
N LEU A 84 12.85 6.18 5.56
CA LEU A 84 11.45 6.45 5.83
C LEU A 84 10.82 7.19 4.64
N HIS A 85 9.83 6.58 3.99
CA HIS A 85 9.04 7.25 2.96
C HIS A 85 7.95 8.11 3.60
N ILE A 86 7.90 9.38 3.19
CA ILE A 86 6.80 10.30 3.50
C ILE A 86 6.12 10.78 2.22
N ASP A 87 4.79 10.85 2.25
CA ASP A 87 3.95 11.31 1.14
C ASP A 87 3.07 12.51 1.53
N GLY A 88 3.22 13.01 2.76
CA GLY A 88 2.43 14.12 3.30
C GLY A 88 1.13 13.70 3.99
N SER A 89 0.74 12.42 3.88
CA SER A 89 -0.42 11.86 4.58
C SER A 89 -0.28 11.94 6.10
N ALA A 90 -1.41 11.87 6.81
CA ALA A 90 -1.45 11.78 8.26
C ALA A 90 -0.63 10.59 8.77
N GLU A 91 -0.75 9.44 8.12
CA GLU A 91 -0.04 8.21 8.43
C GLU A 91 1.48 8.40 8.33
N SER A 92 1.95 9.08 7.27
CA SER A 92 3.39 9.32 7.08
C SER A 92 3.98 10.21 8.16
N LEU A 93 3.25 11.24 8.59
CA LEU A 93 3.68 12.12 9.68
C LEU A 93 3.63 11.44 11.05
N VAL A 94 2.64 10.57 11.28
CA VAL A 94 2.57 9.75 12.49
C VAL A 94 3.76 8.79 12.54
N LEU A 95 4.10 8.14 11.42
CA LEU A 95 5.26 7.25 11.35
C LEU A 95 6.58 8.01 11.62
N LEU A 96 6.72 9.21 11.06
CA LEU A 96 7.85 10.10 11.30
C LEU A 96 7.99 10.48 12.78
N ASP A 97 6.92 10.95 13.44
CA ASP A 97 6.95 11.29 14.87
C ASP A 97 7.23 10.05 15.74
N MET A 98 6.60 8.92 15.44
CA MET A 98 6.83 7.67 16.18
C MET A 98 8.28 7.19 16.07
N LEU A 99 8.89 7.26 14.88
CA LEU A 99 10.29 6.90 14.65
C LEU A 99 11.24 7.85 15.39
N HIS A 100 11.03 9.17 15.26
CA HIS A 100 11.80 10.18 15.98
C HIS A 100 11.72 10.00 17.49
N PHE A 101 10.51 9.82 18.03
CA PHE A 101 10.31 9.54 19.44
C PHE A 101 11.02 8.26 19.87
N ALA A 102 10.92 7.18 19.09
CA ALA A 102 11.55 5.90 19.41
C ALA A 102 13.09 5.98 19.44
N GLN A 103 13.70 6.84 18.63
CA GLN A 103 15.14 7.06 18.61
C GLN A 103 15.64 8.04 19.68
N THR A 104 14.79 8.94 20.16
CA THR A 104 15.13 9.91 21.22
C THR A 104 14.89 9.38 22.64
N GLN A 105 14.28 8.20 22.79
CA GLN A 105 14.11 7.53 24.08
C GLN A 105 15.45 7.17 24.74
N ASN A 106 15.42 7.01 26.08
CA ASN A 106 16.53 6.46 26.87
C ASN A 106 17.00 5.10 26.32
N THR A 107 18.30 4.82 26.46
CA THR A 107 19.03 3.71 25.81
C THR A 107 18.34 2.34 25.86
N PHE A 108 17.67 1.99 26.97
CA PHE A 108 16.96 0.71 27.14
C PHE A 108 15.68 0.58 26.31
N LYS A 109 15.00 1.68 25.99
CA LYS A 109 13.79 1.71 25.15
C LYS A 109 14.06 2.26 23.75
N ARG A 110 15.27 2.79 23.51
CA ARG A 110 15.69 3.36 22.24
C ARG A 110 15.62 2.31 21.13
N LEU A 111 15.04 2.70 20.00
CA LEU A 111 15.18 1.96 18.75
C LEU A 111 16.56 2.29 18.17
N HIS A 112 17.43 1.28 18.09
CA HIS A 112 18.80 1.44 17.60
C HIS A 112 18.81 1.25 16.08
N CYS A 113 18.35 2.25 15.34
CA CYS A 113 18.50 2.34 13.89
C CYS A 113 18.92 3.77 13.53
N ASN A 114 19.45 3.93 12.33
CA ASN A 114 19.71 5.23 11.72
C ASN A 114 18.61 5.48 10.69
N ALA A 115 18.06 6.69 10.67
CA ALA A 115 16.92 7.01 9.82
C ALA A 115 17.22 8.22 8.93
N GLN A 116 16.86 8.07 7.66
CA GLN A 116 16.83 9.11 6.64
C GLN A 116 15.41 9.18 6.08
N VAL A 117 14.97 10.34 5.61
CA VAL A 117 13.60 10.56 5.14
C VAL A 117 13.63 10.82 3.64
N ILE A 118 12.70 10.24 2.89
CA ILE A 118 12.53 10.48 1.45
C ILE A 118 11.10 10.92 1.14
N TYR A 119 10.99 11.96 0.31
CA TYR A 119 9.76 12.36 -0.36
C TYR A 119 9.88 12.08 -1.87
N VAL A 120 8.84 11.49 -2.47
CA VAL A 120 8.78 11.29 -3.92
C VAL A 120 7.88 12.35 -4.52
N ASP A 121 8.48 13.29 -5.24
CA ASP A 121 7.77 14.39 -5.88
C ASP A 121 7.04 13.89 -7.14
N ILE A 122 5.72 13.98 -7.12
CA ILE A 122 4.86 13.64 -8.26
C ILE A 122 4.71 14.80 -9.25
N ASN A 123 5.38 15.93 -9.02
CA ASN A 123 5.30 17.16 -9.79
C ASN A 123 3.85 17.67 -9.91
N ASP A 124 3.09 17.63 -8.81
CA ASP A 124 1.74 18.18 -8.76
C ASP A 124 1.81 19.73 -8.75
N PRO A 125 1.40 20.41 -9.84
CA PRO A 125 1.47 21.88 -9.89
C PRO A 125 0.51 22.55 -8.90
N ALA A 126 -0.46 21.82 -8.35
CA ALA A 126 -1.43 22.36 -7.39
C ALA A 126 -0.89 22.43 -5.96
N CYS A 127 0.20 21.72 -5.65
CA CYS A 127 0.72 21.64 -4.28
C CYS A 127 2.24 21.67 -4.26
N ASP A 128 2.82 22.76 -3.75
CA ASP A 128 4.24 22.84 -3.43
C ASP A 128 4.50 22.17 -2.06
N PRO A 129 5.21 21.02 -2.01
CA PRO A 129 5.49 20.33 -0.76
C PRO A 129 6.64 20.96 0.03
N LEU A 130 7.45 21.83 -0.57
CA LEU A 130 8.73 22.28 0.00
C LEU A 130 8.58 23.01 1.34
N PRO A 131 7.64 23.97 1.53
CA PRO A 131 7.50 24.65 2.81
C PRO A 131 7.22 23.68 3.97
N SER A 132 6.34 22.71 3.74
CA SER A 132 5.99 21.67 4.71
C SER A 132 7.16 20.74 5.00
N LEU A 133 7.88 20.29 3.96
CA LEU A 133 9.06 19.43 4.12
C LEU A 133 10.17 20.12 4.90
N LEU A 134 10.42 21.41 4.65
CA LEU A 134 11.41 22.20 5.40
C LEU A 134 11.01 22.36 6.88
N ALA A 135 9.74 22.64 7.15
CA ALA A 135 9.23 22.71 8.53
C ALA A 135 9.40 21.36 9.27
N LEU A 136 9.16 20.24 8.59
CA LEU A 136 9.37 18.90 9.13
C LEU A 136 10.86 18.60 9.37
N GLN A 137 11.74 18.97 8.45
CA GLN A 137 13.18 18.81 8.62
C GLN A 137 13.70 19.54 9.87
N ILE A 138 13.20 20.76 10.11
CA ILE A 138 13.54 21.52 11.32
C ILE A 138 12.99 20.83 12.57
N ARG A 139 11.72 20.41 12.55
CA ARG A 139 11.02 19.79 13.69
C ARG A 139 11.63 18.46 14.10
N TYR A 140 12.10 17.66 13.15
CA TYR A 140 12.60 16.30 13.36
C TYR A 140 14.10 16.16 13.14
N ALA A 141 14.86 17.24 13.39
CA ALA A 141 16.31 17.14 13.52
C ALA A 141 16.67 16.00 14.51
N PRO A 142 17.63 15.12 14.17
CA PRO A 142 18.67 15.28 13.15
C PRO A 142 18.39 14.56 11.81
N PHE A 143 17.15 14.22 11.46
CA PHE A 143 16.88 13.47 10.22
C PHE A 143 17.27 14.26 8.97
N GLN A 144 17.97 13.58 8.06
CA GLN A 144 18.26 14.09 6.72
C GLN A 144 17.07 13.80 5.81
N PHE A 145 16.66 14.82 5.05
CA PHE A 145 15.54 14.73 4.12
C PHE A 145 16.08 14.73 2.70
N TYR A 146 15.61 13.76 1.92
CA TYR A 146 15.90 13.58 0.52
C TYR A 146 14.61 13.72 -0.30
N ILE A 147 14.77 14.11 -1.55
CA ILE A 147 13.69 14.25 -2.51
C ILE A 147 14.14 13.71 -3.86
N VAL A 148 13.21 13.06 -4.55
CA VAL A 148 13.40 12.51 -5.90
C VAL A 148 12.11 12.66 -6.68
N GLN A 149 12.20 13.01 -7.96
CA GLN A 149 11.02 13.09 -8.83
C GLN A 149 10.58 11.69 -9.25
N LEU A 150 9.27 11.46 -9.28
CA LEU A 150 8.70 10.21 -9.77
C LEU A 150 9.05 10.02 -11.25
N GLY A 151 9.62 8.86 -11.58
CA GLY A 151 10.05 8.54 -12.95
C GLY A 151 11.44 9.04 -13.32
N ALA A 152 12.11 9.79 -12.43
CA ALA A 152 13.53 10.11 -12.60
C ALA A 152 14.42 8.89 -12.30
N ASP A 153 15.66 8.94 -12.79
CA ASP A 153 16.68 7.97 -12.40
C ASP A 153 16.97 8.05 -10.88
N PRO A 154 17.17 6.92 -10.17
CA PRO A 154 17.49 6.92 -8.74
C PRO A 154 18.67 7.83 -8.37
N SER A 155 19.66 7.98 -9.27
CA SER A 155 20.83 8.85 -9.08
C SER A 155 20.50 10.34 -8.97
N ASN A 156 19.29 10.73 -9.37
CA ASN A 156 18.78 12.09 -9.24
C ASN A 156 18.21 12.40 -7.85
N VAL A 157 18.29 11.49 -6.89
CA VAL A 157 18.00 11.82 -5.49
C VAL A 157 18.88 13.00 -5.04
N ARG A 158 18.26 13.98 -4.38
CA ARG A 158 18.91 15.18 -3.84
C ARG A 158 18.56 15.36 -2.38
N LEU A 159 19.43 16.06 -1.65
CA LEU A 159 19.08 16.61 -0.34
C LEU A 159 18.02 17.69 -0.52
N LEU A 160 17.10 17.78 0.44
CA LEU A 160 15.95 18.70 0.36
C LEU A 160 16.38 20.16 0.12
N HIS A 161 17.48 20.61 0.73
CA HIS A 161 17.96 21.99 0.59
C HIS A 161 18.58 22.29 -0.79
N ASP A 162 18.99 21.26 -1.54
CA ASP A 162 19.59 21.40 -2.88
C ASP A 162 18.55 21.20 -4.00
N TYR A 163 17.29 20.94 -3.63
CA TYR A 163 16.26 20.63 -4.60
C TYR A 163 15.78 21.88 -5.31
N ILE A 164 15.80 21.81 -6.64
CA ILE A 164 15.24 22.82 -7.53
C ILE A 164 14.18 22.09 -8.33
N VAL A 165 12.93 22.58 -8.24
CA VAL A 165 11.82 22.03 -9.02
C VAL A 165 12.13 22.19 -10.51
N THR A 166 12.47 21.10 -11.18
CA THR A 166 12.60 21.07 -12.63
C THR A 166 11.25 20.72 -13.24
N SER A 167 10.70 21.64 -14.03
CA SER A 167 9.42 21.50 -14.74
C SER A 167 9.48 20.51 -15.92
N GLU A 168 10.52 19.69 -16.02
CA GLU A 168 10.58 18.62 -16.99
C GLU A 168 9.62 17.52 -16.55
N ILE A 169 8.40 17.58 -17.08
CA ILE A 169 7.43 16.49 -16.97
C ILE A 169 8.08 15.30 -17.68
N ALA A 170 8.69 14.39 -16.92
CA ALA A 170 9.06 13.08 -17.43
C ALA A 170 7.81 12.50 -18.08
N GLY A 171 7.84 12.28 -19.39
CA GLY A 171 6.66 12.03 -20.22
C GLY A 171 5.75 10.99 -19.55
N SER A 172 4.57 11.42 -19.13
CA SER A 172 3.57 10.52 -18.56
C SER A 172 3.24 9.48 -19.63
N LYS A 173 3.59 8.22 -19.37
CA LYS A 173 3.28 7.13 -20.30
C LYS A 173 1.75 7.09 -20.43
N GLN A 174 1.26 7.31 -21.65
CA GLN A 174 -0.17 7.41 -21.88
C GLN A 174 -0.81 6.02 -21.80
N LEU A 175 -1.34 5.71 -20.62
CA LEU A 175 -2.15 4.53 -20.34
C LEU A 175 -3.62 4.87 -20.59
N ARG A 176 -4.37 3.95 -21.20
CA ARG A 176 -5.77 4.21 -21.61
C ARG A 176 -6.73 4.42 -20.44
N SER A 177 -6.56 3.66 -19.36
CA SER A 177 -7.42 3.73 -18.18
C SER A 177 -6.71 4.29 -16.94
N LEU A 178 -7.47 4.97 -16.08
CA LEU A 178 -6.97 5.44 -14.79
C LEU A 178 -6.53 4.27 -13.89
N THR A 179 -7.23 3.13 -13.96
CA THR A 179 -6.85 1.90 -13.25
C THR A 179 -5.44 1.45 -13.59
N ALA A 180 -5.10 1.39 -14.89
CA ALA A 180 -3.76 1.01 -15.32
C ALA A 180 -2.71 2.06 -14.93
N HIS A 181 -3.07 3.35 -15.04
CA HIS A 181 -2.20 4.46 -14.66
C HIS A 181 -1.82 4.41 -13.18
N GLN A 182 -2.81 4.32 -12.28
CA GLN A 182 -2.57 4.25 -10.83
C GLN A 182 -1.80 2.97 -10.44
N ASP A 183 -2.09 1.84 -11.07
CA ASP A 183 -1.37 0.58 -10.80
C ASP A 183 0.10 0.67 -11.24
N TYR A 184 0.35 1.21 -12.43
CA TYR A 184 1.70 1.45 -12.93
C TYR A 184 2.48 2.41 -12.05
N GLU A 185 1.88 3.54 -11.67
CA GLU A 185 2.48 4.54 -10.81
C GLU A 185 2.88 3.96 -9.44
N GLN A 186 2.02 3.12 -8.86
CA GLN A 186 2.33 2.42 -7.62
C GLN A 186 3.56 1.51 -7.75
N GLN A 187 3.68 0.75 -8.85
CA GLN A 187 4.85 -0.09 -9.08
C GLN A 187 6.13 0.75 -9.32
N GLN A 188 6.02 1.85 -10.07
CA GLN A 188 7.13 2.76 -10.32
C GLN A 188 7.63 3.42 -9.05
N ARG A 189 6.72 3.93 -8.21
CA ARG A 189 7.08 4.53 -6.92
C ARG A 189 7.81 3.52 -6.03
N LYS A 190 7.29 2.31 -5.92
CA LYS A 190 7.89 1.23 -5.12
C LYS A 190 9.29 0.86 -5.62
N ALA A 191 9.46 0.72 -6.95
CA ALA A 191 10.74 0.43 -7.56
C ALA A 191 11.76 1.57 -7.33
N LEU A 192 11.33 2.83 -7.52
CA LEU A 192 12.16 4.02 -7.31
C LEU A 192 12.63 4.12 -5.86
N ILE A 193 11.73 4.01 -4.88
CA ILE A 193 12.11 4.07 -3.45
C ILE A 193 13.06 2.92 -3.11
N GLY A 194 12.83 1.71 -3.65
CA GLY A 194 13.74 0.57 -3.50
C GLY A 194 15.15 0.86 -4.03
N ALA A 195 15.25 1.38 -5.24
CA ALA A 195 16.52 1.72 -5.86
C ALA A 195 17.26 2.88 -5.14
N VAL A 196 16.52 3.91 -4.71
CA VAL A 196 17.10 5.01 -3.94
C VAL A 196 17.57 4.53 -2.57
N ALA A 197 16.84 3.62 -1.91
CA ALA A 197 17.30 3.00 -0.67
C ALA A 197 18.63 2.26 -0.86
N ALA A 198 18.76 1.48 -1.94
CA ALA A 198 20.02 0.81 -2.25
C ALA A 198 21.17 1.81 -2.48
N GLN A 199 20.91 2.91 -3.22
CA GLN A 199 21.91 3.96 -3.47
C GLN A 199 22.33 4.69 -2.19
N LEU A 200 21.39 4.97 -1.28
CA LEU A 200 21.65 5.58 0.02
C LEU A 200 22.16 4.58 1.07
N GLN A 201 22.44 3.33 0.67
CA GLN A 201 22.90 2.24 1.54
C GLN A 201 21.92 1.92 2.68
N CYS A 202 20.64 2.19 2.47
CA CYS A 202 19.56 1.87 3.38
C CYS A 202 19.09 0.43 3.19
N SER A 203 19.32 -0.38 4.22
CA SER A 203 18.90 -1.79 4.26
C SER A 203 17.38 -1.99 4.37
N HIS A 204 16.66 -1.02 4.93
CA HIS A 204 15.22 -1.12 5.19
C HIS A 204 14.49 0.14 4.75
N ILE A 205 13.25 -0.02 4.28
CA ILE A 205 12.32 1.07 3.97
C ILE A 205 11.15 0.99 4.95
N PHE A 206 10.72 2.13 5.47
CA PHE A 206 9.50 2.23 6.26
C PHE A 206 8.39 2.87 5.42
N GLU A 207 7.31 2.11 5.21
CA GLU A 207 6.12 2.53 4.46
C GLU A 207 4.96 2.87 5.43
N PRO A 208 4.27 4.01 5.24
CA PRO A 208 3.25 4.49 6.16
C PRO A 208 1.86 3.89 5.90
N SER A 209 1.74 2.57 5.84
CA SER A 209 0.43 1.91 5.65
C SER A 209 -0.19 1.43 6.96
N ILE A 210 -1.47 1.76 7.15
CA ILE A 210 -2.31 1.29 8.26
C ILE A 210 -3.25 0.16 7.84
N SER A 211 -3.96 -0.43 8.80
CA SER A 211 -4.84 -1.58 8.57
C SER A 211 -5.92 -1.34 7.49
N THR A 212 -6.53 -0.14 7.44
CA THR A 212 -7.55 0.20 6.44
C THR A 212 -6.95 0.35 5.05
N THR A 213 -5.81 1.04 4.92
CA THR A 213 -5.04 1.13 3.67
C THR A 213 -4.67 -0.25 3.14
N LEU A 214 -4.21 -1.15 4.01
CA LEU A 214 -3.81 -2.51 3.62
C LEU A 214 -5.02 -3.38 3.27
N ALA A 215 -6.17 -3.19 3.91
CA ALA A 215 -7.41 -3.87 3.51
C ALA A 215 -7.88 -3.43 2.11
N ALA A 216 -7.84 -2.13 1.81
CA ALA A 216 -8.13 -1.62 0.48
C ALA A 216 -7.12 -2.16 -0.56
N GLN A 217 -5.83 -2.13 -0.23
CA GLN A 217 -4.77 -2.67 -1.08
C GLN A 217 -4.96 -4.17 -1.34
N LEU A 218 -5.40 -4.94 -0.35
CA LEU A 218 -5.69 -6.37 -0.49
C LEU A 218 -6.74 -6.60 -1.58
N LEU A 219 -7.91 -5.97 -1.42
CA LEU A 219 -9.04 -6.14 -2.34
C LEU A 219 -8.71 -5.60 -3.74
N THR A 220 -7.99 -4.47 -3.82
CA THR A 220 -7.50 -3.92 -5.08
C THR A 220 -6.55 -4.88 -5.79
N SER A 221 -5.60 -5.46 -5.05
CA SER A 221 -4.63 -6.40 -5.61
C SER A 221 -5.32 -7.66 -6.14
N VAL A 222 -6.32 -8.17 -5.43
CA VAL A 222 -7.15 -9.29 -5.90
C VAL A 222 -7.90 -8.90 -7.18
N ALA A 223 -8.55 -7.74 -7.22
CA ALA A 223 -9.30 -7.26 -8.38
C ALA A 223 -8.41 -7.03 -9.62
N LEU A 224 -7.16 -6.59 -9.42
CA LEU A 224 -6.16 -6.42 -10.49
C LEU A 224 -5.50 -7.74 -10.94
N GLY A 225 -5.83 -8.87 -10.29
CA GLY A 225 -5.23 -10.17 -10.58
C GLY A 225 -3.76 -10.28 -10.14
N ARG A 226 -3.39 -9.61 -9.04
CA ARG A 226 -2.05 -9.65 -8.40
C ARG A 226 -1.93 -10.80 -7.38
N GLY A 227 -2.50 -11.96 -7.68
CA GLY A 227 -2.55 -13.11 -6.77
C GLY A 227 -1.17 -13.61 -6.31
N GLY A 228 -0.16 -13.56 -7.18
CA GLY A 228 1.21 -13.98 -6.84
C GLY A 228 1.96 -13.03 -5.90
N SER A 229 1.51 -11.76 -5.76
CA SER A 229 2.17 -10.77 -4.89
C SER A 229 1.36 -10.33 -3.69
N VAL A 230 0.05 -10.55 -3.70
CA VAL A 230 -0.89 -9.95 -2.74
C VAL A 230 -0.51 -10.20 -1.29
N ALA A 231 -0.01 -11.40 -0.96
CA ALA A 231 0.44 -11.73 0.39
C ALA A 231 1.56 -10.80 0.88
N LEU A 232 2.54 -10.49 0.03
CA LEU A 232 3.66 -9.60 0.36
C LEU A 232 3.28 -8.12 0.29
N ASP A 233 2.33 -7.76 -0.58
CA ASP A 233 1.83 -6.39 -0.72
C ASP A 233 1.13 -5.92 0.57
N VAL A 234 0.56 -6.83 1.37
CA VAL A 234 -0.10 -6.51 2.65
C VAL A 234 0.64 -7.00 3.89
N ALA A 235 1.71 -7.80 3.72
CA ALA A 235 2.52 -8.31 4.82
C ALA A 235 3.21 -7.18 5.60
N LEU A 236 3.67 -7.50 6.81
CA LEU A 236 4.51 -6.57 7.58
C LEU A 236 5.84 -6.30 6.87
N LEU A 237 6.39 -7.33 6.20
CA LEU A 237 7.64 -7.32 5.45
C LEU A 237 7.39 -7.67 3.99
N ASP A 238 8.03 -6.90 3.11
CA ASP A 238 8.18 -7.22 1.70
C ASP A 238 9.67 -7.22 1.35
N ASP A 239 10.18 -8.37 0.93
CA ASP A 239 11.60 -8.65 0.68
C ASP A 239 11.93 -8.79 -0.82
N ARG A 240 11.01 -8.37 -1.70
CA ARG A 240 11.18 -8.44 -3.17
C ARG A 240 11.93 -7.27 -3.80
N LEU A 241 12.30 -6.27 -3.00
CA LEU A 241 13.00 -5.10 -3.52
C LEU A 241 14.43 -5.47 -3.93
N PRO A 242 15.04 -4.71 -4.87
CA PRO A 242 16.40 -4.97 -5.32
C PRO A 242 17.42 -4.87 -4.18
N ASP A 243 18.59 -5.47 -4.41
CA ASP A 243 19.78 -5.35 -3.54
C ASP A 243 19.57 -5.76 -2.07
N GLY A 244 18.58 -6.62 -1.82
CA GLY A 244 18.27 -7.13 -0.47
C GLY A 244 17.61 -6.10 0.46
N VAL A 245 17.15 -4.98 -0.09
CA VAL A 245 16.39 -3.97 0.66
C VAL A 245 15.06 -4.56 1.11
N LYS A 246 14.66 -4.27 2.36
CA LYS A 246 13.43 -4.79 2.97
C LYS A 246 12.44 -3.67 3.24
N LEU A 247 11.23 -3.77 2.71
CA LEU A 247 10.15 -2.82 3.02
C LEU A 247 9.34 -3.31 4.22
N LEU A 248 9.21 -2.45 5.21
CA LEU A 248 8.46 -2.69 6.45
C LEU A 248 7.28 -1.74 6.54
N ARG A 249 6.18 -2.20 7.16
CA ARG A 249 4.95 -1.44 7.40
C ARG A 249 4.66 -1.30 8.90
N PRO A 250 5.35 -0.42 9.63
CA PRO A 250 5.30 -0.41 11.09
C PRO A 250 3.95 0.06 11.67
N LEU A 251 3.15 0.78 10.87
CA LEU A 251 1.82 1.27 11.29
C LEU A 251 0.68 0.28 10.97
N LYS A 252 1.00 -0.91 10.45
CA LYS A 252 0.04 -1.91 9.96
C LYS A 252 -1.11 -2.24 10.94
N ASP A 253 -0.88 -2.14 12.25
CA ASP A 253 -1.87 -2.41 13.30
C ASP A 253 -2.63 -1.18 13.82
N LEU A 254 -2.36 0.01 13.26
CA LEU A 254 -3.13 1.21 13.53
C LEU A 254 -4.39 1.28 12.67
N ASN A 255 -5.39 2.01 13.17
CA ASN A 255 -6.58 2.39 12.41
C ASN A 255 -6.65 3.92 12.23
N GLU A 256 -7.57 4.38 11.39
CA GLU A 256 -7.75 5.81 11.07
C GLU A 256 -8.03 6.67 12.30
N GLN A 257 -8.84 6.18 13.23
CA GLN A 257 -9.16 6.92 14.45
C GLN A 257 -7.90 7.16 15.29
N GLU A 258 -7.06 6.13 15.43
CA GLU A 258 -5.78 6.21 16.14
C GLU A 258 -4.82 7.18 15.45
N VAL A 259 -4.79 7.19 14.12
CA VAL A 259 -3.98 8.15 13.33
C VAL A 259 -4.47 9.58 13.54
N GLN A 260 -5.77 9.83 13.39
CA GLN A 260 -6.38 11.16 13.57
C GLN A 260 -6.14 11.71 14.98
N PHE A 261 -6.34 10.88 16.00
CA PHE A 261 -6.05 11.24 17.38
C PHE A 261 -4.57 11.50 17.62
N TYR A 262 -3.68 10.75 16.97
CA TYR A 262 -2.25 10.99 17.08
C TYR A 262 -1.85 12.31 16.44
N VAL A 263 -2.36 12.60 15.25
CA VAL A 263 -2.19 13.89 14.54
C VAL A 263 -2.65 15.04 15.44
N HIS A 264 -3.84 14.94 16.02
CA HIS A 264 -4.36 15.93 16.97
C HIS A 264 -3.45 16.07 18.20
N ALA A 265 -3.13 14.96 18.86
CA ALA A 265 -2.29 14.93 20.06
C ALA A 265 -0.88 15.48 19.83
N LYS A 266 -0.37 15.43 18.60
CA LYS A 266 0.96 15.93 18.25
C LYS A 266 0.95 17.24 17.47
N LEU A 267 -0.23 17.81 17.19
CA LEU A 267 -0.36 18.99 16.34
C LEU A 267 0.47 18.80 15.05
N LEU A 268 0.21 17.67 14.37
CA LEU A 268 0.80 17.38 13.08
C LEU A 268 -0.08 18.01 11.99
N GLU A 269 0.56 18.50 10.94
CA GLU A 269 -0.12 19.17 9.83
C GLU A 269 0.16 18.36 8.55
N PRO A 270 -0.70 17.39 8.19
CA PRO A 270 -0.63 16.70 6.91
C PRO A 270 -0.65 17.71 5.77
N PHE A 271 0.08 17.41 4.70
CA PHE A 271 0.22 18.27 3.54
C PHE A 271 0.10 17.44 2.26
N GLY A 272 -0.03 18.11 1.11
CA GLY A 272 -0.32 17.46 -0.16
C GLY A 272 -1.79 17.54 -0.52
N SER A 273 -2.06 17.47 -1.82
CA SER A 273 -3.41 17.31 -2.37
C SER A 273 -3.92 15.93 -1.95
N GLY A 274 -4.68 15.83 -0.87
CA GLY A 274 -5.45 14.63 -0.58
C GLY A 274 -6.32 14.33 -1.79
N ASN A 275 -5.95 13.29 -2.57
CA ASN A 275 -6.52 12.88 -3.86
C ASN A 275 -7.74 13.72 -4.27
N GLN A 276 -7.50 14.83 -4.99
CA GLN A 276 -8.60 15.63 -5.51
C GLN A 276 -9.49 14.74 -6.36
N GLU A 277 -10.73 14.55 -5.89
CA GLU A 277 -11.99 14.28 -6.60
C GLU A 277 -11.95 13.56 -7.96
N SER A 278 -11.05 12.60 -8.15
CA SER A 278 -11.31 11.56 -9.15
C SER A 278 -12.55 10.80 -8.67
N SER A 279 -13.55 10.63 -9.53
CA SER A 279 -14.80 9.99 -9.13
C SER A 279 -14.51 8.64 -8.44
N SER A 280 -15.31 8.30 -7.44
CA SER A 280 -15.18 7.02 -6.70
C SER A 280 -15.25 5.81 -7.64
N HIS A 281 -15.75 5.98 -8.86
CA HIS A 281 -15.89 4.95 -9.89
C HIS A 281 -14.89 5.09 -11.05
N ALA A 282 -13.96 6.05 -11.00
CA ALA A 282 -13.01 6.30 -12.09
C ALA A 282 -11.97 5.17 -12.26
N SER A 283 -11.71 4.40 -11.20
CA SER A 283 -10.77 3.27 -11.22
C SER A 283 -11.16 2.20 -10.22
N LEU A 284 -10.57 1.00 -10.38
CA LEU A 284 -10.76 -0.10 -9.42
C LEU A 284 -10.22 0.27 -8.04
N GLN A 285 -9.11 1.01 -8.00
CA GLN A 285 -8.48 1.49 -6.78
C GLN A 285 -9.41 2.45 -6.02
N ASN A 286 -9.99 3.43 -6.73
CA ASN A 286 -10.93 4.39 -6.16
C ASN A 286 -12.19 3.69 -5.64
N LEU A 287 -12.75 2.76 -6.43
CA LEU A 287 -13.95 2.03 -6.08
C LEU A 287 -13.73 1.17 -4.84
N THR A 288 -12.61 0.46 -4.81
CA THR A 288 -12.25 -0.40 -3.69
C THR A 288 -12.01 0.42 -2.42
N ARG A 289 -11.31 1.56 -2.53
CA ARG A 289 -11.09 2.46 -1.39
C ARG A 289 -12.42 2.99 -0.85
N ALA A 290 -13.28 3.52 -1.71
CA ALA A 290 -14.61 4.00 -1.32
C ALA A 290 -15.47 2.89 -0.66
N PHE A 291 -15.39 1.65 -1.18
CA PHE A 291 -16.06 0.50 -0.57
C PHE A 291 -15.52 0.19 0.83
N VAL A 292 -14.20 0.15 1.01
CA VAL A 292 -13.58 -0.10 2.32
C VAL A 292 -13.86 1.03 3.30
N ASP A 293 -13.82 2.29 2.87
CA ASP A 293 -14.14 3.45 3.71
C ASP A 293 -15.60 3.38 4.19
N ASN A 294 -16.52 2.99 3.31
CA ASN A 294 -17.92 2.76 3.68
C ASN A 294 -18.07 1.61 4.68
N LEU A 295 -17.34 0.50 4.50
CA LEU A 295 -17.29 -0.59 5.47
C LEU A 295 -16.69 -0.14 6.80
N GLN A 296 -15.67 0.70 6.80
CA GLN A 296 -15.04 1.18 8.02
C GLN A 296 -16.00 2.03 8.86
N GLN A 297 -16.82 2.86 8.21
CA GLN A 297 -17.81 3.70 8.88
C GLN A 297 -18.97 2.89 9.48
N ASN A 298 -19.46 1.90 8.75
CA ASN A 298 -20.67 1.16 9.14
C ASN A 298 -20.38 -0.15 9.90
N TYR A 299 -19.18 -0.71 9.68
CA TYR A 299 -18.79 -2.08 10.06
C TYR A 299 -17.27 -2.21 10.28
N ALA A 300 -16.67 -1.39 11.16
CA ALA A 300 -15.22 -1.38 11.42
C ALA A 300 -14.60 -2.78 11.71
N SER A 301 -15.35 -3.70 12.33
CA SER A 301 -14.93 -5.08 12.57
C SER A 301 -14.70 -5.89 11.27
N THR A 302 -15.40 -5.55 10.19
CA THR A 302 -15.27 -6.19 8.88
C THR A 302 -13.93 -5.86 8.24
N VAL A 303 -13.53 -4.58 8.27
CA VAL A 303 -12.22 -4.16 7.72
C VAL A 303 -11.08 -4.85 8.45
N SER A 304 -11.16 -4.96 9.78
CA SER A 304 -10.22 -5.74 10.59
C SER A 304 -10.19 -7.22 10.19
N THR A 305 -11.34 -7.81 9.86
CA THR A 305 -11.44 -9.21 9.43
C THR A 305 -10.83 -9.43 8.04
N VAL A 306 -11.11 -8.55 7.08
CA VAL A 306 -10.52 -8.57 5.73
C VAL A 306 -9.00 -8.52 5.84
N PHE A 307 -8.48 -7.55 6.59
CA PHE A 307 -7.07 -7.38 6.82
C PHE A 307 -6.41 -8.59 7.51
N ARG A 308 -7.00 -9.11 8.60
CA ARG A 308 -6.49 -10.31 9.30
C ARG A 308 -6.55 -11.57 8.45
N THR A 309 -7.48 -11.65 7.50
CA THR A 309 -7.54 -12.75 6.54
C THR A 309 -6.42 -12.63 5.52
N GLY A 310 -6.17 -11.42 5.01
CA GLY A 310 -5.01 -11.13 4.17
C GLY A 310 -3.68 -11.47 4.84
N ASP A 311 -3.54 -11.18 6.13
CA ASP A 311 -2.31 -11.47 6.90
C ASP A 311 -2.03 -12.99 7.06
N LYS A 312 -3.06 -13.83 6.94
CA LYS A 312 -2.91 -15.30 6.96
C LYS A 312 -2.53 -15.87 5.59
N MET A 313 -2.58 -15.08 4.52
CA MET A 313 -2.19 -15.54 3.20
C MET A 313 -0.69 -15.82 3.19
N ALA A 314 -0.33 -17.08 2.96
CA ALA A 314 1.06 -17.48 2.79
C ALA A 314 1.39 -17.56 1.30
N ILE A 315 2.62 -17.23 0.95
CA ILE A 315 3.15 -17.56 -0.38
C ILE A 315 3.28 -19.08 -0.42
N ASN A 316 2.69 -19.72 -1.44
CA ASN A 316 2.93 -21.14 -1.69
C ASN A 316 4.39 -21.33 -2.08
N GLN A 317 5.25 -21.63 -1.11
CA GLN A 317 6.66 -22.00 -1.31
C GLN A 317 6.80 -23.44 -1.86
N GLN A 318 5.89 -23.87 -2.73
CA GLN A 318 5.95 -25.17 -3.38
C GLN A 318 6.93 -25.12 -4.57
N THR A 319 8.23 -24.94 -4.28
CA THR A 319 9.38 -25.46 -5.06
C THR A 319 10.67 -24.90 -4.48
N LYS A 320 11.39 -25.72 -3.70
CA LYS A 320 12.70 -25.33 -3.13
C LYS A 320 13.88 -25.47 -4.12
N ASP A 321 13.64 -25.91 -5.36
CA ASP A 321 14.71 -26.33 -6.28
C ASP A 321 14.65 -25.74 -7.70
N GLU A 322 13.74 -24.80 -8.01
CA GLU A 322 13.74 -24.10 -9.30
C GLU A 322 14.08 -22.62 -9.10
N THR A 323 14.94 -22.08 -9.96
CA THR A 323 15.19 -20.64 -10.03
C THR A 323 13.88 -19.93 -10.39
N LEU A 324 13.11 -19.50 -9.39
CA LEU A 324 11.84 -18.81 -9.61
C LEU A 324 12.10 -17.51 -10.39
N SER A 325 11.62 -17.46 -11.63
CA SER A 325 11.65 -16.26 -12.44
C SER A 325 10.77 -15.18 -11.81
N THR A 326 11.27 -13.94 -11.77
CA THR A 326 10.55 -12.80 -11.19
C THR A 326 10.10 -11.82 -12.27
N CYS A 327 8.92 -11.22 -12.07
CA CYS A 327 8.38 -10.18 -12.93
C CYS A 327 9.35 -9.00 -13.01
N LYS A 328 9.73 -8.58 -14.22
CA LYS A 328 10.66 -7.47 -14.40
C LYS A 328 10.15 -6.14 -13.83
N LEU A 329 8.84 -5.92 -13.82
CA LEU A 329 8.20 -4.69 -13.33
C LEU A 329 7.99 -4.67 -11.81
N CYS A 330 7.28 -5.64 -11.25
CA CYS A 330 6.91 -5.63 -9.81
C CYS A 330 7.71 -6.59 -8.94
N LYS A 331 8.67 -7.34 -9.53
CA LYS A 331 9.49 -8.35 -8.86
C LYS A 331 8.71 -9.47 -8.15
N SER A 332 7.42 -9.63 -8.45
CA SER A 332 6.65 -10.79 -7.99
C SER A 332 7.20 -12.07 -8.62
N VAL A 333 7.06 -13.18 -7.93
CA VAL A 333 7.25 -14.50 -8.54
C VAL A 333 6.33 -14.63 -9.75
N LEU A 334 6.86 -15.20 -10.84
CA LEU A 334 6.09 -15.56 -12.02
C LEU A 334 5.54 -16.96 -11.85
N ASP A 335 4.31 -17.17 -12.29
CA ASP A 335 3.73 -18.49 -12.41
C ASP A 335 4.36 -19.17 -13.64
N SER A 336 5.39 -20.01 -13.42
CA SER A 336 6.11 -20.73 -14.49
C SER A 336 5.28 -21.86 -15.10
N GLY A 337 4.23 -22.33 -14.40
CA GLY A 337 3.25 -23.27 -14.91
C GLY A 337 2.06 -22.57 -15.58
N LEU A 338 1.51 -23.19 -16.62
CA LEU A 338 0.17 -22.80 -17.12
C LEU A 338 -0.84 -23.01 -15.99
N SER A 339 -1.24 -21.93 -15.34
CA SER A 339 -2.38 -21.93 -14.43
C SER A 339 -3.67 -22.09 -15.23
N ASP A 340 -4.50 -23.08 -14.89
CA ASP A 340 -5.83 -23.27 -15.49
C ASP A 340 -6.68 -22.00 -15.39
N THR A 341 -6.53 -21.25 -14.29
CA THR A 341 -7.22 -19.97 -14.09
C THR A 341 -6.75 -18.91 -15.09
N LEU A 342 -5.44 -18.79 -15.31
CA LEU A 342 -4.89 -17.86 -16.30
C LEU A 342 -5.27 -18.28 -17.73
N LEU A 343 -5.30 -19.58 -18.03
CA LEU A 343 -5.76 -20.10 -19.32
C LEU A 343 -7.23 -19.78 -19.55
N ALA A 344 -8.11 -19.96 -18.56
CA ALA A 344 -9.52 -19.62 -18.66
C ALA A 344 -9.75 -18.12 -18.91
N ILE A 345 -8.94 -17.24 -18.29
CA ILE A 345 -8.99 -15.79 -18.52
C ILE A 345 -8.60 -15.46 -19.97
N GLU A 346 -7.47 -15.98 -20.45
CA GLU A 346 -7.01 -15.71 -21.82
C GLU A 346 -7.93 -16.33 -22.88
N TYR A 347 -8.50 -17.49 -22.59
CA TYR A 347 -9.53 -18.10 -23.44
C TYR A 347 -10.76 -17.21 -23.53
N SER A 348 -11.25 -16.69 -22.39
CA SER A 348 -12.39 -15.77 -22.37
C SER A 348 -12.11 -14.50 -23.18
N ARG A 349 -10.89 -13.95 -23.07
CA ARG A 349 -10.44 -12.80 -23.87
C ARG A 349 -10.44 -13.13 -25.37
N ALA A 350 -9.89 -14.28 -25.75
CA ALA A 350 -9.88 -14.73 -27.15
C ALA A 350 -11.29 -14.86 -27.72
N VAL A 351 -12.24 -15.38 -26.93
CA VAL A 351 -13.67 -15.46 -27.32
C VAL A 351 -14.29 -14.08 -27.51
N SER A 352 -14.06 -13.13 -26.58
CA SER A 352 -14.58 -11.75 -26.68
C SER A 352 -14.06 -11.00 -27.92
N GLU A 353 -12.79 -11.17 -28.27
CA GLU A 353 -12.22 -10.55 -29.48
C GLU A 353 -12.78 -11.17 -30.76
N MET A 354 -12.93 -12.50 -30.81
CA MET A 354 -13.41 -13.21 -31.99
C MET A 354 -14.91 -12.96 -32.25
N SER A 355 -15.69 -12.80 -31.18
CA SER A 355 -17.12 -12.47 -31.27
C SER A 355 -17.35 -11.05 -31.79
N ALA A 356 -16.46 -10.10 -31.50
CA ALA A 356 -16.48 -8.78 -32.14
C ALA A 356 -16.15 -8.86 -33.65
N ALA A 357 -15.43 -9.90 -34.08
CA ALA A 357 -14.98 -10.14 -35.45
C ALA A 357 -15.85 -11.13 -36.24
N LEU A 358 -17.17 -11.23 -36.00
CA LEU A 358 -18.21 -11.82 -36.89
C LEU A 358 -17.96 -13.19 -37.58
N GLN A 359 -16.92 -13.96 -37.24
CA GLN A 359 -16.60 -15.24 -37.89
C GLN A 359 -16.69 -16.41 -36.91
N LEU A 360 -17.91 -16.85 -36.61
CA LEU A 360 -18.13 -18.17 -36.01
C LEU A 360 -17.91 -19.27 -37.06
N LYS A 361 -16.65 -19.62 -37.30
CA LYS A 361 -16.26 -20.98 -37.73
C LYS A 361 -15.32 -21.53 -36.65
N ASN A 362 -15.92 -22.02 -35.58
CA ASN A 362 -15.28 -22.42 -34.34
C ASN A 362 -14.36 -23.64 -34.52
N ASN A 363 -13.06 -23.46 -34.38
CA ASN A 363 -12.19 -24.51 -33.85
C ASN A 363 -11.85 -24.15 -32.40
N VAL A 364 -12.46 -24.83 -31.42
CA VAL A 364 -12.15 -24.68 -29.99
C VAL A 364 -10.64 -24.82 -29.74
N ALA A 365 -10.00 -25.73 -30.46
CA ALA A 365 -8.56 -25.93 -30.42
C ALA A 365 -7.75 -24.70 -30.84
N GLU A 366 -8.22 -23.89 -31.79
CA GLU A 366 -7.54 -22.66 -32.22
C GLU A 366 -7.63 -21.56 -31.15
N LEU A 367 -8.76 -21.47 -30.45
CA LEU A 367 -8.95 -20.53 -29.33
C LEU A 367 -8.06 -20.90 -28.14
N GLU A 368 -8.02 -22.17 -27.76
CA GLU A 368 -7.13 -22.66 -26.70
C GLU A 368 -5.65 -22.47 -27.08
N GLN A 369 -5.29 -22.73 -28.34
CA GLN A 369 -3.92 -22.54 -28.81
C GLN A 369 -3.52 -21.05 -28.81
N SER A 370 -4.44 -20.16 -29.21
CA SER A 370 -4.24 -18.71 -29.14
C SER A 370 -4.05 -18.22 -27.70
N ALA A 371 -4.90 -18.67 -26.78
CA ALA A 371 -4.79 -18.36 -25.35
C ALA A 371 -3.47 -18.86 -24.76
N ALA A 372 -3.06 -20.10 -25.07
CA ALA A 372 -1.80 -20.66 -24.63
C ALA A 372 -0.59 -19.93 -25.23
N MET A 373 -0.65 -19.48 -26.49
CA MET A 373 0.41 -18.67 -27.10
C MET A 373 0.55 -17.29 -26.43
N ARG A 374 -0.55 -16.62 -26.07
CA ARG A 374 -0.52 -15.35 -25.33
C ARG A 374 0.09 -15.49 -23.95
N LEU A 375 -0.21 -16.57 -23.25
CA LEU A 375 0.41 -16.86 -21.96
C LEU A 375 1.93 -17.02 -22.06
N LYS A 376 2.40 -17.67 -23.14
CA LYS A 376 3.83 -17.93 -23.38
C LYS A 376 4.60 -16.73 -23.95
N SER A 377 3.93 -15.75 -24.58
CA SER A 377 4.60 -14.65 -25.30
C SER A 377 5.15 -13.53 -24.40
N SER A 378 4.86 -13.55 -23.10
CA SER A 378 5.34 -12.54 -22.13
C SER A 378 5.82 -13.22 -20.84
N ASP A 379 6.86 -14.04 -20.99
CA ASP A 379 7.43 -14.86 -19.91
C ASP A 379 8.16 -14.06 -18.82
N GLU A 380 8.27 -12.74 -18.97
CA GLU A 380 9.02 -11.87 -18.06
C GLU A 380 8.13 -10.98 -17.17
N LEU A 381 6.81 -11.01 -17.36
CA LEU A 381 5.85 -10.18 -16.63
C LEU A 381 4.74 -11.04 -16.01
N CYS A 382 4.37 -10.72 -14.77
CA CYS A 382 3.23 -11.37 -14.13
C CYS A 382 1.92 -10.90 -14.78
N HIS A 383 0.82 -11.64 -14.56
CA HIS A 383 -0.48 -11.37 -15.15
C HIS A 383 -0.92 -9.90 -15.02
N ALA A 384 -0.87 -9.31 -13.81
CA ALA A 384 -1.24 -7.92 -13.60
C ALA A 384 -0.36 -6.92 -14.37
N CYS A 385 0.96 -7.16 -14.42
CA CYS A 385 1.88 -6.30 -15.17
C CYS A 385 1.71 -6.44 -16.68
N ARG A 386 1.27 -7.60 -17.18
CA ARG A 386 0.85 -7.77 -18.59
C ARG A 386 -0.38 -6.92 -18.91
N ASN A 387 -1.34 -6.82 -17.99
CA ASN A 387 -2.51 -5.95 -18.17
C ASN A 387 -2.10 -4.47 -18.29
N ILE A 388 -1.17 -3.99 -17.44
CA ILE A 388 -0.59 -2.64 -17.59
C ILE A 388 0.08 -2.48 -18.96
N LYS A 389 0.90 -3.44 -19.38
CA LYS A 389 1.58 -3.37 -20.68
C LYS A 389 0.58 -3.31 -21.85
N SER A 390 -0.52 -4.03 -21.76
CA SER A 390 -1.57 -4.04 -22.80
C SER A 390 -2.35 -2.73 -22.90
N GLU A 391 -2.25 -1.87 -21.89
CA GLU A 391 -2.90 -0.55 -21.80
C GLU A 391 -2.04 0.59 -22.34
N LEU A 392 -0.78 0.32 -22.69
CA LEU A 392 0.10 1.31 -23.32
C LEU A 392 -0.36 1.56 -24.76
N ASN A 393 -0.49 2.84 -25.13
CA ASN A 393 -0.77 3.22 -26.51
C ASN A 393 0.36 2.74 -27.44
N SER A 394 -0.01 2.28 -28.64
CA SER A 394 0.88 1.70 -29.67
C SER A 394 2.08 2.59 -30.03
N ASP A 395 1.93 3.91 -29.90
CA ASP A 395 2.96 4.91 -30.22
C ASP A 395 4.04 5.08 -29.14
N SER A 396 3.91 4.41 -27.99
CA SER A 396 4.86 4.48 -26.86
C SER A 396 5.75 3.24 -26.71
N LEU A 397 5.90 2.44 -27.77
CA LEU A 397 6.68 1.19 -27.77
C LEU A 397 8.22 1.37 -27.65
N LEU A 398 8.70 2.58 -27.37
CA LEU A 398 10.11 2.83 -27.08
C LEU A 398 10.30 2.95 -25.57
N THR A 399 11.00 1.96 -25.01
CA THR A 399 11.52 1.86 -23.63
C THR A 399 10.50 1.51 -22.52
N LEU A 400 10.09 0.25 -22.52
CA LEU A 400 9.91 -0.48 -21.27
C LEU A 400 11.20 -1.26 -21.02
N PHE A 401 11.75 -1.12 -19.81
CA PHE A 401 13.04 -1.63 -19.30
C PHE A 401 14.20 -0.65 -19.40
#